data_AF-A0A0D1YNJ5-F1
#
_entry.id   AF-A0A0D1YNJ5-F1
#
_cell.length_a   1.000
_cell.length_b   1.000
_cell.length_c   1.000
_cell.angle_alpha   90.00
_cell.angle_beta   90.00
_cell.angle_gamma   90.00
#
_symmetry.space_group_name_H-M   'P 1'
#
loop_
_entity.id
_entity.type
_entity.pdbx_description
1 polymer ?
#
loop_
_entity_poly.entity_id
_entity_poly.type
_entity_poly.pdbx_seq_one_letter_code
_entity_poly.pdbx_strand_id
1 'polypeptide(L)'
;MAAMEPEPAASAASPPPSPLPAPPEDSTPGARATALQNAFTKALEATLSKCSYANFAACFPTPAKYRPQTLEMFHKDFTGRLSEVCTAEFATILKERNVVPLLNSLDRLISEAKARKQSAEAAAATSAGPDSVVETPIPPHTLPPAELVNAHLAAYLEEKRAAVAAETAEVSARNEQLAATIRQQREEMDAFVRGLEAVVADLERSAALVQADDVTSLTAEVKAVEDELRT
;
A
#
# COMPACT_ATOMS: atom_id res chain seq x y z
N MET A 1 -23.68 -45.95 -48.16
CA MET A 1 -23.59 -45.32 -46.83
C MET A 1 -22.17 -45.46 -46.32
N ALA A 2 -21.37 -44.39 -46.47
CA ALA A 2 -20.17 -44.10 -45.67
C ALA A 2 -19.74 -42.70 -46.09
N ALA A 3 -20.14 -41.69 -45.31
CA ALA A 3 -19.96 -40.28 -45.60
C ALA A 3 -18.66 -39.77 -44.96
N MET A 4 -17.85 -39.15 -45.81
CA MET A 4 -16.84 -38.11 -45.61
C MET A 4 -16.71 -37.53 -44.19
N GLU A 5 -15.53 -37.68 -43.59
CA GLU A 5 -15.02 -36.88 -42.45
C GLU A 5 -14.88 -35.39 -42.84
N PRO A 6 -15.22 -34.45 -41.95
CA PRO A 6 -14.89 -33.04 -42.14
C PRO A 6 -13.62 -32.62 -41.40
N GLU A 7 -12.78 -31.84 -42.10
CA GLU A 7 -11.60 -31.12 -41.60
C GLU A 7 -11.95 -30.13 -40.45
N PRO A 8 -10.99 -29.85 -39.54
CA PRO A 8 -11.19 -28.91 -38.45
C PRO A 8 -10.99 -27.46 -38.89
N ALA A 9 -11.94 -26.61 -38.55
CA ALA A 9 -11.92 -25.16 -38.77
C ALA A 9 -10.79 -24.48 -37.97
N ALA A 10 -9.94 -23.74 -38.68
CA ALA A 10 -8.91 -22.88 -38.09
C ALA A 10 -9.55 -21.75 -37.28
N SER A 11 -9.27 -21.71 -35.98
CA SER A 11 -9.66 -20.64 -35.07
C SER A 11 -8.84 -19.37 -35.34
N ALA A 12 -9.51 -18.29 -35.71
CA ALA A 12 -8.92 -16.97 -35.90
C ALA A 12 -8.50 -16.38 -34.54
N ALA A 13 -7.21 -16.43 -34.23
CA ALA A 13 -6.63 -15.74 -33.08
C ALA A 13 -6.64 -14.22 -33.31
N SER A 14 -7.27 -13.48 -32.40
CA SER A 14 -7.26 -12.01 -32.37
C SER A 14 -5.85 -11.48 -32.02
N PRO A 15 -5.41 -10.35 -32.60
CA PRO A 15 -4.14 -9.73 -32.24
C PRO A 15 -4.17 -9.17 -30.80
N PRO A 16 -3.05 -9.21 -30.06
CA PRO A 16 -2.99 -8.75 -28.67
C PRO A 16 -3.21 -7.23 -28.55
N PRO A 17 -3.83 -6.75 -27.45
CA PRO A 17 -4.05 -5.33 -27.22
C PRO A 17 -2.72 -4.59 -27.04
N SER A 18 -2.59 -3.43 -27.69
CA SER A 18 -1.44 -2.53 -27.59
C SER A 18 -1.06 -2.24 -26.13
N PRO A 19 0.23 -2.17 -25.77
CA PRO A 19 0.64 -1.87 -24.40
C PRO A 19 0.23 -0.45 -24.02
N LEU A 20 -0.35 -0.32 -22.82
CA LEU A 20 -0.64 0.96 -22.18
C LEU A 20 0.64 1.83 -22.13
N PRO A 21 0.52 3.17 -22.25
CA PRO A 21 1.67 4.07 -22.20
C PRO A 21 2.41 3.87 -20.86
N ALA A 22 3.72 3.64 -20.94
CA ALA A 22 4.56 3.53 -19.75
C ALA A 22 4.41 4.79 -18.88
N PRO A 23 4.45 4.67 -17.55
CA PRO A 23 4.44 5.81 -16.63
C PRO A 23 5.50 6.82 -17.08
N PRO A 24 5.23 8.14 -17.02
CA PRO A 24 6.19 9.16 -17.43
C PRO A 24 7.48 8.96 -16.65
N GLU A 25 8.51 8.50 -17.35
CA GLU A 25 9.80 8.23 -16.75
C GLU A 25 10.34 9.52 -16.14
N ASP A 26 10.90 9.42 -14.93
CA ASP A 26 11.47 10.55 -14.18
C ASP A 26 12.60 11.28 -14.94
N SER A 27 13.05 10.71 -16.06
CA SER A 27 14.02 11.25 -17.02
C SER A 27 13.45 12.29 -17.99
N THR A 28 12.13 12.34 -18.17
CA THR A 28 11.49 13.28 -19.11
C THR A 28 11.44 14.69 -18.50
N PRO A 29 11.91 15.75 -19.19
CA PRO A 29 11.86 17.10 -18.65
C PRO A 29 10.44 17.58 -18.38
N GLY A 30 10.10 17.84 -17.11
CA GLY A 30 8.84 18.49 -16.75
C GLY A 30 8.79 19.97 -17.13
N ALA A 31 7.67 20.62 -16.84
CA ALA A 31 7.44 22.03 -17.19
C ALA A 31 8.54 22.96 -16.63
N ARG A 32 8.92 22.75 -15.37
CA ARG A 32 9.96 23.56 -14.72
C ARG A 32 11.36 23.23 -15.21
N ALA A 33 11.67 21.95 -15.45
CA ALA A 33 12.95 21.54 -16.03
C ALA A 33 13.14 22.14 -17.44
N THR A 34 12.08 22.12 -18.25
CA THR A 34 12.05 22.74 -19.58
C THR A 34 12.21 24.26 -19.49
N ALA A 35 11.53 24.91 -18.54
CA ALA A 35 11.69 26.35 -18.31
C ALA A 35 13.13 26.73 -17.93
N LEU A 36 13.80 25.93 -17.11
CA LEU A 36 15.20 26.13 -16.72
C LEU A 36 16.16 25.96 -17.91
N GLN A 37 15.97 24.92 -18.72
CA GLN A 37 16.76 24.73 -19.95
C GLN A 37 16.56 25.89 -20.93
N ASN A 38 15.31 26.31 -21.15
CA ASN A 38 14.99 27.44 -22.00
C ASN A 38 15.59 28.76 -21.50
N ALA A 39 15.59 28.99 -20.19
CA ALA A 39 16.20 30.19 -19.60
C ALA A 39 17.72 30.20 -19.84
N PHE A 40 18.39 29.05 -19.69
CA PHE A 40 19.81 28.92 -19.97
C PHE A 40 20.14 29.17 -21.44
N THR A 41 19.43 28.52 -22.36
CA THR A 41 19.62 28.71 -23.81
C THR A 41 19.45 30.19 -24.19
N LYS A 42 18.39 30.83 -23.70
CA LYS A 42 18.15 32.27 -23.95
C LYS A 42 19.24 33.16 -23.37
N ALA A 43 19.74 32.85 -22.17
CA ALA A 43 20.82 33.62 -21.55
C ALA A 43 22.14 33.48 -22.31
N LEU A 44 22.45 32.27 -22.79
CA LEU A 44 23.62 31.99 -23.62
C LEU A 44 23.53 32.73 -24.96
N GLU A 45 22.40 32.63 -25.65
CA GLU A 45 22.16 33.35 -26.91
C GLU A 45 22.26 34.88 -26.71
N ALA A 46 21.66 35.41 -25.65
CA ALA A 46 21.74 36.83 -25.33
C ALA A 46 23.20 37.26 -25.06
N THR A 47 23.98 36.44 -24.38
CA THR A 47 25.40 36.71 -24.10
C THR A 47 26.23 36.71 -25.39
N LEU A 48 26.05 35.70 -26.24
CA LEU A 48 26.73 35.60 -27.53
C LEU A 48 26.32 36.74 -28.47
N SER A 49 25.06 37.19 -28.42
CA SER A 49 24.58 38.31 -29.24
C SER A 49 25.30 39.63 -28.94
N LYS A 50 25.79 39.82 -27.71
CA LYS A 50 26.56 41.01 -27.30
C LYS A 50 28.01 40.95 -27.80
N CYS A 51 28.56 39.75 -27.93
CA CYS A 51 29.81 39.49 -28.64
C CYS A 51 29.61 39.54 -30.16
N SER A 52 29.06 40.64 -30.68
CA SER A 52 28.93 40.85 -32.12
C SER A 52 30.31 41.07 -32.76
N TYR A 53 30.44 40.72 -34.04
CA TYR A 53 31.68 40.95 -34.78
C TYR A 53 32.10 42.43 -34.78
N ALA A 54 31.15 43.36 -34.85
CA ALA A 54 31.44 44.80 -34.81
C ALA A 54 32.08 45.23 -33.47
N ASN A 55 31.53 44.76 -32.35
CA ASN A 55 32.10 45.03 -31.01
C ASN A 55 33.47 44.38 -30.85
N PHE A 56 33.64 43.16 -31.38
CA PHE A 56 34.89 42.44 -31.34
C PHE A 56 35.99 43.12 -32.18
N ALA A 57 35.68 43.50 -33.41
CA ALA A 57 36.62 44.16 -34.32
C ALA A 57 37.03 45.56 -33.84
N ALA A 58 36.16 46.28 -33.14
CA ALA A 58 36.48 47.58 -32.53
C ALA A 58 37.63 47.49 -31.51
N CYS A 59 37.75 46.37 -30.80
CA CYS A 59 38.86 46.11 -29.86
C CYS A 59 40.16 45.72 -30.56
N PHE A 60 40.12 45.33 -31.84
CA PHE A 60 41.28 44.87 -32.61
C PHE A 60 41.40 45.60 -33.95
N PRO A 61 41.68 46.92 -33.95
CA PRO A 61 41.63 47.75 -35.16
C PRO A 61 42.69 47.37 -36.22
N THR A 62 43.88 46.96 -35.79
CA THR A 62 44.97 46.55 -36.69
C THR A 62 44.60 45.30 -37.53
N PRO A 63 44.28 44.14 -36.92
CA PRO A 63 43.88 42.97 -37.71
C PRO A 63 42.56 43.18 -38.46
N ALA A 64 41.63 43.98 -37.95
CA ALA A 64 40.39 44.32 -38.67
C ALA A 64 40.68 45.04 -40.00
N LYS A 65 41.73 45.87 -40.06
CA LYS A 65 42.12 46.60 -41.27
C LYS A 65 42.91 45.74 -42.27
N TYR A 66 43.86 44.94 -41.78
CA TYR A 66 44.81 44.22 -42.66
C TYR A 66 44.39 42.79 -42.98
N ARG A 67 43.59 42.13 -42.12
CA ARG A 67 43.12 40.74 -42.31
C ARG A 67 41.71 40.52 -41.73
N PRO A 68 40.66 41.17 -42.28
CA PRO A 68 39.30 41.04 -41.78
C PRO A 68 38.76 39.60 -41.85
N GLN A 69 39.10 38.86 -42.92
CA GLN A 69 38.63 37.47 -43.10
C GLN A 69 39.11 36.53 -41.98
N THR A 70 40.39 36.62 -41.60
CA THR A 70 40.94 35.79 -40.51
C THR A 70 40.33 36.15 -39.16
N LEU A 71 40.05 37.44 -38.92
CA LEU A 71 39.42 37.91 -37.70
C LEU A 71 37.96 37.44 -37.59
N GLU A 72 37.23 37.44 -38.70
CA GLU A 72 35.84 36.94 -38.77
C GLU A 72 35.77 35.43 -38.53
N MET A 73 36.67 34.65 -39.14
CA MET A 73 36.78 33.22 -38.86
C MET A 73 37.09 32.95 -37.39
N PHE A 74 38.06 33.67 -36.81
CA PHE A 74 38.39 33.52 -35.38
C PHE A 74 37.20 33.85 -34.47
N HIS A 75 36.48 34.93 -34.76
CA HIS A 75 35.29 35.32 -33.99
C HIS A 75 34.19 34.25 -34.05
N LYS A 76 33.95 33.68 -35.24
CA LYS A 76 32.99 32.59 -35.44
C LYS A 76 33.41 31.32 -34.69
N ASP A 77 34.68 30.93 -34.79
CA ASP A 77 35.21 29.75 -34.09
C ASP A 77 35.16 29.94 -32.57
N PHE A 78 35.51 31.13 -32.08
CA PHE A 78 35.45 31.46 -30.66
C PHE A 78 34.02 31.41 -30.12
N THR A 79 33.07 32.08 -30.78
CA THR A 79 31.66 32.09 -30.36
C THR A 79 31.01 30.72 -30.47
N GLY A 80 31.33 29.95 -31.52
CA GLY A 80 30.91 28.57 -31.69
C GLY A 80 31.44 27.66 -30.58
N ARG A 81 32.75 27.71 -30.31
CA ARG A 81 33.37 26.89 -29.27
C ARG A 81 32.87 27.24 -27.87
N LEU A 82 32.68 28.52 -27.59
CA LEU A 82 32.10 28.97 -26.33
C LEU A 82 30.68 28.44 -26.14
N SER A 83 29.85 28.47 -27.19
CA SER A 83 28.50 27.91 -27.16
C SER A 83 28.52 26.40 -26.87
N GLU A 84 29.35 25.65 -27.58
CA GLU A 84 29.50 24.19 -27.40
C GLU A 84 29.96 23.83 -25.99
N VAL A 85 30.99 24.51 -25.48
CA VAL A 85 31.53 24.22 -24.15
C VAL A 85 30.49 24.55 -23.08
N CYS A 86 29.86 25.73 -23.15
CA CYS A 86 28.84 26.11 -22.17
C CYS A 86 27.63 25.17 -22.17
N THR A 87 27.17 24.72 -23.34
CA THR A 87 26.05 23.78 -23.45
C THR A 87 26.41 22.38 -22.92
N ALA A 88 27.63 21.90 -23.21
CA ALA A 88 28.12 20.61 -22.72
C ALA A 88 28.34 20.60 -21.19
N GLU A 89 28.95 21.65 -20.64
CA GLU A 89 29.15 21.80 -19.19
C GLU A 89 27.81 21.91 -18.46
N PHE A 90 26.85 22.66 -19.01
CA PHE A 90 25.53 22.77 -18.43
C PHE A 90 24.79 21.42 -18.42
N ALA A 91 24.86 20.66 -19.52
CA ALA A 91 24.29 19.32 -19.57
C ALA A 91 24.93 18.37 -18.54
N THR A 92 26.24 18.49 -18.34
CA THR A 92 26.99 17.73 -17.33
C THR A 92 26.52 18.08 -15.92
N ILE A 93 26.42 19.37 -15.59
CA ILE A 93 25.92 19.84 -14.29
C ILE A 93 24.49 19.37 -14.03
N LEU A 94 23.60 19.45 -15.02
CA LEU A 94 22.21 18.98 -14.90
C LEU A 94 22.15 17.48 -14.55
N LYS A 95 23.04 16.69 -15.15
CA LYS A 95 23.14 15.25 -14.91
C LYS A 95 23.74 14.95 -13.54
N GLU A 96 24.88 15.56 -13.20
CA GLU A 96 25.56 15.34 -11.90
C GLU A 96 24.69 15.69 -10.71
N ARG A 97 23.90 16.76 -10.83
CA ARG A 97 23.01 17.24 -9.77
C ARG A 97 21.62 16.62 -9.83
N ASN A 98 21.35 15.71 -10.76
CA ASN A 98 20.04 15.08 -10.96
C ASN A 98 18.89 16.10 -10.97
N VAL A 99 19.08 17.21 -11.68
CA VAL A 99 18.16 18.37 -11.59
C VAL A 99 16.79 18.04 -12.17
N VAL A 100 16.74 17.33 -13.29
CA VAL A 100 15.49 16.98 -13.98
C VAL A 100 14.55 16.16 -13.07
N PRO A 101 14.96 15.02 -12.48
CA PRO A 101 14.08 14.26 -11.59
C PRO A 101 13.72 15.04 -10.32
N LEU A 102 14.63 15.85 -9.77
CA LEU A 102 14.33 16.67 -8.60
C LEU A 102 13.27 17.74 -8.91
N LEU A 103 13.36 18.45 -10.03
CA LEU A 103 12.35 19.43 -10.43
C LEU A 103 11.02 18.77 -10.74
N ASN A 104 11.03 17.57 -11.35
CA ASN A 104 9.81 16.79 -11.58
C ASN A 104 9.17 16.36 -10.25
N SER A 105 9.96 15.91 -9.28
CA SER A 105 9.48 15.56 -7.93
C SER A 105 8.86 16.77 -7.22
N LEU A 106 9.46 17.95 -7.39
CA LEU A 106 8.96 19.20 -6.84
C LEU A 106 7.63 19.60 -7.48
N ASP A 107 7.49 19.48 -8.81
CA ASP A 107 6.23 19.76 -9.50
C ASP A 107 5.13 18.76 -9.06
N ARG A 108 5.47 17.49 -8.81
CA ARG A 108 4.54 16.51 -8.20
C ARG A 108 4.11 16.95 -6.79
N LEU A 109 5.04 17.28 -5.90
CA LEU A 109 4.73 17.77 -4.54
C LEU A 109 3.86 19.03 -4.55
N ILE A 110 4.08 19.95 -5.47
CA ILE A 110 3.25 21.16 -5.63
C ILE A 110 1.84 20.78 -6.07
N SER A 111 1.68 19.85 -7.03
CA SER A 111 0.37 19.39 -7.48
C SER A 111 -0.41 18.70 -6.36
N GLU A 112 0.22 17.84 -5.57
CA GLU A 112 -0.38 17.21 -4.40
C GLU A 112 -0.79 18.23 -3.33
N ALA A 113 0.08 19.21 -3.02
CA ALA A 113 -0.23 20.25 -2.06
C ALA A 113 -1.42 21.10 -2.52
N LYS A 114 -1.50 21.44 -3.82
CA LYS A 114 -2.65 22.14 -4.40
C LYS A 114 -3.92 21.29 -4.32
N ALA A 115 -3.84 19.99 -4.61
CA ALA A 115 -4.97 19.08 -4.49
C ALA A 115 -5.48 18.98 -3.05
N ARG A 116 -4.58 18.79 -2.06
CA ARG A 116 -4.95 18.77 -0.63
C ARG A 116 -5.61 20.07 -0.19
N LYS A 117 -5.08 21.22 -0.62
CA LYS A 117 -5.68 22.53 -0.34
C LYS A 117 -7.09 22.64 -0.93
N GLN A 118 -7.28 22.26 -2.19
CA GLN A 118 -8.59 22.28 -2.85
C GLN A 118 -9.59 21.34 -2.17
N SER A 119 -9.15 20.14 -1.77
CA SER A 119 -10.00 19.19 -1.03
C SER A 119 -10.40 19.73 0.34
N ALA A 120 -9.49 20.41 1.06
CA ALA A 120 -9.79 21.05 2.34
C ALA A 120 -10.78 22.22 2.17
N GLU A 121 -10.60 23.05 1.14
CA GLU A 121 -11.52 24.14 0.80
C GLU A 121 -12.91 23.61 0.41
N ALA A 122 -12.97 22.51 -0.36
CA ALA A 122 -14.23 21.87 -0.75
C ALA A 122 -14.95 21.25 0.46
N ALA A 123 -14.22 20.60 1.37
CA ALA A 123 -14.76 20.03 2.61
C ALA A 123 -15.27 21.12 3.56
N ALA A 124 -14.57 22.26 3.66
CA ALA A 124 -15.03 23.41 4.43
C ALA A 124 -16.33 23.99 3.83
N ALA A 125 -16.42 24.09 2.50
CA ALA A 125 -17.63 24.55 1.81
C ALA A 125 -18.85 23.64 1.98
N THR A 126 -18.65 22.34 2.25
CA THR A 126 -19.76 21.38 2.45
C THR A 126 -20.16 21.16 3.91
N SER A 127 -19.30 21.47 4.89
CA SER A 127 -19.49 21.00 6.28
C SER A 127 -20.00 22.01 7.31
N ALA A 128 -19.69 23.32 7.27
CA ALA A 128 -20.33 24.28 8.21
C ALA A 128 -19.93 25.75 8.00
N GLY A 129 -20.93 26.64 7.94
CA GLY A 129 -20.96 27.99 8.56
C GLY A 129 -19.96 29.07 8.09
N PRO A 130 -20.31 30.37 8.22
CA PRO A 130 -19.50 31.51 7.73
C PRO A 130 -18.11 31.72 8.37
N ASP A 131 -17.69 30.88 9.32
CA ASP A 131 -16.44 31.03 10.10
C ASP A 131 -15.41 29.89 9.91
N SER A 132 -15.60 28.95 8.97
CA SER A 132 -14.62 27.88 8.73
C SER A 132 -13.43 28.37 7.89
N VAL A 133 -12.50 29.08 8.51
CA VAL A 133 -11.24 29.48 7.87
C VAL A 133 -10.35 28.24 7.74
N VAL A 134 -9.90 27.92 6.51
CA VAL A 134 -8.93 26.85 6.26
C VAL A 134 -7.63 27.21 6.97
N GLU A 135 -7.29 26.46 8.01
CA GLU A 135 -6.08 26.69 8.79
C GLU A 135 -4.83 26.43 7.95
N THR A 136 -3.91 27.39 7.95
CA THR A 136 -2.64 27.27 7.21
C THR A 136 -1.72 26.28 7.92
N PRO A 137 -1.19 25.25 7.23
CA PRO A 137 -0.29 24.29 7.85
C PRO A 137 0.94 24.97 8.45
N ILE A 138 1.30 24.57 9.68
CA ILE A 138 2.52 25.00 10.35
C ILE A 138 3.72 24.44 9.58
N PRO A 139 4.72 25.26 9.21
CA PRO A 139 5.86 24.76 8.46
C PRO A 139 6.75 23.87 9.36
N PRO A 140 7.39 22.84 8.79
CA PRO A 140 8.08 21.82 9.59
C PRO A 140 9.28 22.35 10.38
N HIS A 141 9.88 23.47 9.96
CA HIS A 141 11.02 24.08 10.64
C HIS A 141 10.65 24.83 11.93
N THR A 142 9.36 25.08 12.17
CA THR A 142 8.88 25.68 13.42
C THR A 142 8.39 24.65 14.43
N LEU A 143 8.33 23.37 14.05
CA LEU A 143 7.87 22.28 14.91
C LEU A 143 8.99 21.82 15.87
N PRO A 144 8.66 21.47 17.12
CA PRO A 144 9.63 20.90 18.04
C PRO A 144 10.10 19.51 17.54
N PRO A 145 11.35 19.10 17.86
CA PRO A 145 11.92 17.84 17.37
C PRO A 145 11.08 16.60 17.71
N ALA A 146 10.45 16.58 18.89
CA ALA A 146 9.61 15.46 19.33
C ALA A 146 8.40 15.25 18.40
N GLU A 147 7.77 16.34 17.94
CA GLU A 147 6.63 16.25 17.02
C GLU A 147 7.05 15.77 15.64
N LEU A 148 8.23 16.18 15.15
CA LEU A 148 8.76 15.69 13.87
C LEU A 148 9.03 14.19 13.89
N VAL A 149 9.63 13.69 14.97
CA VAL A 149 9.88 12.25 15.15
C VAL A 149 8.56 11.49 15.23
N ASN A 150 7.60 11.98 16.02
CA ASN A 150 6.30 11.35 16.15
C ASN A 150 5.53 11.34 14.82
N ALA A 151 5.56 12.43 14.06
CA ALA A 151 4.93 12.52 12.74
C ALA A 151 5.54 11.53 11.74
N HIS A 152 6.87 11.35 11.77
CA HIS A 152 7.54 10.37 10.91
C HIS A 152 7.21 8.94 11.31
N LEU A 153 7.12 8.66 12.61
CA LEU A 153 6.79 7.32 13.13
C LEU A 153 5.29 7.00 13.02
N ALA A 154 4.41 8.00 12.89
CA ALA A 154 2.96 7.82 12.93
C ALA A 154 2.47 6.77 11.93
N ALA A 155 2.89 6.85 10.66
CA ALA A 155 2.46 5.90 9.63
C ALA A 155 2.91 4.46 9.95
N TYR A 156 4.14 4.30 10.43
CA TYR A 156 4.68 3.00 10.83
C TYR A 156 3.94 2.44 12.06
N LEU A 157 3.69 3.28 13.06
CA LEU A 157 3.00 2.88 14.28
C LEU A 157 1.54 2.53 14.00
N GLU A 158 0.86 3.24 13.10
CA GLU A 158 -0.50 2.90 12.67
C GLU A 158 -0.55 1.55 11.94
N GLU A 159 0.41 1.25 11.05
CA GLU A 159 0.52 -0.07 10.43
C GLU A 159 0.67 -1.18 11.48
N LYS A 160 1.57 -0.99 12.45
CA LYS A 160 1.79 -1.97 13.52
C LYS A 160 0.60 -2.09 14.47
N ARG A 161 -0.06 -0.98 14.78
CA ARG A 161 -1.27 -0.95 15.59
C ARG A 161 -2.40 -1.72 14.89
N ALA A 162 -2.58 -1.53 13.59
CA ALA A 162 -3.58 -2.25 12.81
C ALA A 162 -3.30 -3.76 12.78
N ALA A 163 -2.03 -4.16 12.62
CA ALA A 163 -1.63 -5.56 12.63
C ALA A 163 -1.91 -6.24 13.98
N VAL A 164 -1.51 -5.63 15.09
CA VAL A 164 -1.76 -6.17 16.44
C VAL A 164 -3.26 -6.19 16.75
N ALA A 165 -3.99 -5.14 16.37
CA ALA A 165 -5.45 -5.10 16.55
C ALA A 165 -6.13 -6.27 15.82
N ALA A 166 -5.71 -6.58 14.59
CA ALA A 166 -6.23 -7.71 13.84
C ALA A 166 -5.92 -9.05 14.52
N GLU A 167 -4.68 -9.24 15.01
CA GLU A 167 -4.29 -10.45 15.74
C GLU A 167 -5.09 -10.62 17.03
N THR A 168 -5.27 -9.54 17.81
CA THR A 168 -6.07 -9.59 19.04
C THR A 168 -7.53 -9.92 18.77
N ALA A 169 -8.10 -9.41 17.67
CA ALA A 169 -9.47 -9.71 17.25
C ALA A 169 -9.63 -11.18 16.81
N GLU A 170 -8.64 -11.74 16.11
CA GLU A 170 -8.64 -13.16 15.75
C GLU A 170 -8.57 -14.05 17.00
N VAL A 171 -7.66 -13.74 17.93
CA VAL A 171 -7.48 -14.51 19.17
C VAL A 171 -8.72 -14.40 20.06
N SER A 172 -9.34 -13.23 20.17
CA SER A 172 -10.58 -13.07 20.94
C SER A 172 -11.71 -13.90 20.36
N ALA A 173 -11.89 -13.88 19.03
CA ALA A 173 -12.90 -14.70 18.35
C ALA A 173 -12.67 -16.21 18.56
N ARG A 174 -11.41 -16.65 18.47
CA ARG A 174 -11.05 -18.06 18.72
C ARG A 174 -11.32 -18.46 20.17
N ASN A 175 -10.99 -17.59 21.13
CA ASN A 175 -11.25 -17.83 22.55
C ASN A 175 -12.74 -17.90 22.86
N GLU A 176 -13.55 -17.04 22.24
CA GLU A 176 -15.01 -17.10 22.36
C GLU A 176 -15.57 -18.43 21.83
N GLN A 177 -15.09 -18.89 20.68
CA GLN A 177 -15.48 -20.18 20.11
C GLN A 177 -15.09 -21.35 21.03
N LEU A 178 -13.84 -21.38 21.52
CA LEU A 178 -13.37 -22.42 22.43
C LEU A 178 -14.15 -22.42 23.74
N ALA A 179 -14.44 -21.25 24.30
CA ALA A 179 -15.26 -21.12 25.50
C ALA A 179 -16.69 -21.63 25.28
N ALA A 180 -17.27 -21.40 24.10
CA ALA A 180 -18.57 -21.96 23.74
C ALA A 180 -18.52 -23.50 23.65
N THR A 181 -17.51 -24.08 23.00
CA THR A 181 -17.33 -25.53 22.92
C THR A 181 -17.13 -26.16 24.30
N ILE A 182 -16.33 -25.56 25.18
CA ILE A 182 -16.13 -26.07 26.54
C ILE A 182 -17.43 -26.05 27.34
N ARG A 183 -18.25 -24.99 27.21
CA ARG A 183 -19.56 -24.94 27.88
C ARG A 183 -20.48 -26.05 27.38
N GLN A 184 -20.58 -26.24 26.07
CA GLN A 184 -21.36 -27.32 25.48
C GLN A 184 -20.90 -28.70 25.98
N GLN A 185 -19.58 -28.95 25.96
CA GLN A 185 -19.02 -30.22 26.44
C GLN A 185 -19.32 -30.46 27.92
N ARG A 186 -19.28 -29.42 28.76
CA ARG A 186 -19.65 -29.54 30.17
C ARG A 186 -21.12 -29.88 30.35
N GLU A 187 -22.01 -29.24 29.60
CA GLU A 187 -23.44 -29.55 29.63
C GLU A 187 -23.73 -30.99 29.16
N GLU A 188 -23.04 -31.46 28.12
CA GLU A 188 -23.12 -32.85 27.64
C GLU A 188 -22.59 -33.84 28.71
N MET A 189 -21.46 -33.54 29.35
CA MET A 189 -20.92 -34.35 30.44
C MET A 189 -21.88 -34.42 31.63
N ASP A 190 -22.47 -33.30 32.03
CA ASP A 190 -23.46 -33.25 33.12
C ASP A 190 -24.73 -34.04 32.75
N ALA A 191 -25.12 -34.07 31.48
CA ALA A 191 -26.21 -34.91 31.00
C ALA A 191 -25.83 -36.40 31.02
N PHE A 192 -24.61 -36.76 30.58
CA PHE A 192 -24.14 -38.15 30.64
C PHE A 192 -24.02 -38.67 32.07
N VAL A 193 -23.50 -37.87 33.00
CA VAL A 193 -23.41 -38.24 34.41
C VAL A 193 -24.80 -38.50 34.99
N ARG A 194 -25.76 -37.59 34.77
CA ARG A 194 -27.16 -37.79 35.21
C ARG A 194 -27.81 -39.03 34.58
N GLY A 195 -27.51 -39.30 33.31
CA GLY A 195 -27.99 -40.52 32.63
C GLY A 195 -27.41 -41.80 33.25
N LEU A 196 -26.12 -41.81 33.58
CA LEU A 196 -25.47 -42.93 34.26
C LEU A 196 -26.00 -43.13 35.68
N GLU A 197 -26.18 -42.04 36.44
CA GLU A 197 -26.79 -42.09 37.77
C GLU A 197 -28.20 -42.71 37.73
N ALA A 198 -29.00 -42.36 36.73
CA ALA A 198 -30.33 -42.96 36.52
C ALA A 198 -30.25 -44.46 36.19
N VAL A 199 -29.35 -44.87 35.29
CA VAL A 199 -29.15 -46.28 34.94
C VAL A 199 -28.66 -47.09 36.14
N VAL A 200 -27.74 -46.54 36.94
CA VAL A 200 -27.26 -47.18 38.18
C VAL A 200 -28.42 -47.34 39.17
N ALA A 201 -29.24 -46.29 39.37
CA ALA A 201 -30.41 -46.37 40.24
C ALA A 201 -31.43 -47.42 39.76
N ASP A 202 -31.64 -47.56 38.45
CA ASP A 202 -32.50 -48.59 37.87
C ASP A 202 -31.94 -50.00 38.09
N LEU A 203 -30.62 -50.20 37.91
CA LEU A 203 -29.93 -51.47 38.20
C LEU A 203 -30.00 -51.84 39.68
N GLU A 204 -29.79 -50.88 40.59
CA GLU A 204 -29.94 -51.06 42.04
C GLU A 204 -31.37 -51.46 42.40
N ARG A 205 -32.38 -50.83 41.78
CA ARG A 205 -33.80 -51.19 41.96
C ARG A 205 -34.11 -52.58 41.41
N SER A 206 -33.60 -52.94 40.24
CA SER A 206 -33.77 -54.28 39.67
C SER A 206 -33.08 -55.36 40.52
N ALA A 207 -31.87 -55.09 41.02
CA ALA A 207 -31.17 -56.00 41.93
C ALA A 207 -31.92 -56.18 43.25
N ALA A 208 -32.50 -55.11 43.81
CA ALA A 208 -33.34 -55.19 45.00
C ALA A 208 -34.62 -56.01 44.78
N LEU A 209 -35.25 -55.92 43.60
CA LEU A 209 -36.41 -56.73 43.24
C LEU A 209 -36.07 -58.22 43.12
N VAL A 210 -34.94 -58.57 42.48
CA VAL A 210 -34.47 -59.96 42.37
C VAL A 210 -34.14 -60.55 43.74
N GLN A 211 -33.45 -59.79 44.61
CA GLN A 211 -33.18 -60.22 45.98
C GLN A 211 -34.47 -60.41 46.79
N ALA A 212 -35.47 -59.53 46.62
CA ALA A 212 -36.75 -59.68 47.29
C ALA A 212 -37.52 -60.92 46.79
N ASP A 213 -37.50 -61.18 45.48
CA ASP A 213 -38.18 -62.34 44.87
C ASP A 213 -37.51 -63.66 45.30
N ASP A 214 -36.18 -63.73 45.27
CA ASP A 214 -35.40 -64.86 45.78
C ASP A 214 -35.67 -65.12 47.27
N VAL A 215 -35.72 -64.07 48.10
CA VAL A 215 -36.05 -64.21 49.53
C VAL A 215 -37.49 -64.70 49.70
N THR A 216 -38.46 -64.19 48.92
CA THR A 216 -39.84 -64.66 49.01
C THR A 216 -40.01 -66.09 48.49
N SER A 217 -39.27 -66.49 47.45
CA SER A 217 -39.25 -67.85 46.92
C SER A 217 -38.64 -68.83 47.93
N LEU A 218 -37.47 -68.50 48.49
CA LEU A 218 -36.85 -69.27 49.58
C LEU A 218 -37.78 -69.38 50.79
N THR A 219 -38.50 -68.29 51.13
CA THR A 219 -39.47 -68.31 52.25
C THR A 219 -40.68 -69.18 51.93
N ALA A 220 -41.12 -69.26 50.67
CA ALA A 220 -42.21 -70.12 50.23
C ALA A 220 -41.79 -71.59 50.17
N GLU A 221 -40.58 -71.90 49.69
CA GLU A 221 -40.00 -73.24 49.70
C GLU A 221 -39.80 -73.76 51.14
N VAL A 222 -39.29 -72.92 52.05
CA VAL A 222 -39.15 -73.28 53.48
C VAL A 222 -40.50 -73.61 54.10
N LYS A 223 -41.55 -72.81 53.80
CA LYS A 223 -42.91 -73.09 54.29
C LYS A 223 -43.49 -74.38 53.70
N ALA A 224 -43.26 -74.65 52.42
CA ALA A 224 -43.72 -75.88 51.79
C ALA A 224 -43.05 -77.13 52.41
N VAL A 225 -41.74 -77.07 52.68
CA VAL A 225 -41.01 -78.13 53.39
C VAL A 225 -41.51 -78.30 54.83
N GLU A 226 -41.82 -77.20 55.52
CA GLU A 226 -42.38 -77.23 56.88
C GLU A 226 -43.78 -77.90 56.92
N ASP A 227 -44.63 -77.62 55.93
CA ASP A 227 -45.95 -78.23 55.82
C ASP A 227 -45.88 -79.73 55.45
N GLU A 228 -44.93 -80.15 54.59
CA GLU A 228 -44.68 -81.57 54.31
C GLU A 228 -44.17 -82.35 55.53
N LEU A 229 -43.42 -81.71 56.44
CA LEU A 229 -42.97 -82.32 57.70
C LEU A 229 -44.08 -82.46 58.75
N ARG A 230 -45.24 -81.84 58.53
CA ARG A 230 -46.35 -81.77 59.50
C ARG A 230 -47.47 -82.79 59.25
N THR A 231 -47.40 -83.54 58.15
CA THR A 231 -48.29 -84.69 57.84
C THR A 231 -47.66 -86.02 58.23
#